data_AF-A0A920U094-F1
#
_entry.id   AF-A0A920U094-F1
#
_cell.length_a   1.000
_cell.length_b   1.000
_cell.length_c   1.000
_cell.angle_alpha   90.00
_cell.angle_beta   90.00
_cell.angle_gamma   90.00
#
_symmetry.space_group_name_H-M   'P 1'
#
loop_
_entity.id
_entity.type
_entity.pdbx_description
1 polymer ?
#
loop_
_entity_poly.entity_id
_entity_poly.type
_entity_poly.pdbx_seq_one_letter_code
_entity_poly.pdbx_strand_id
1 'polypeptide(L)'
;MDRTTNYTAAGTFYEEVGEGDQVIVLCHGVGLDHTMWIGRLLLLAPYFRVVRYDMFGHGRTAARPDITVIGDFVAQLKELLDSLEISKTDPCWADRWVGSLHRVYS
;
A
#
# COMPACT_ATOMS: atom_id res chain seq x y z
N MET A 1 -4.57 21.49 -2.76
CA MET A 1 -5.94 21.51 -3.30
C MET A 1 -6.41 20.07 -3.34
N ASP A 2 -7.59 19.83 -2.74
CA ASP A 2 -8.32 18.56 -2.53
C ASP A 2 -7.57 17.39 -1.84
N ARG A 3 -7.75 17.25 -0.51
CA ARG A 3 -7.30 16.09 0.30
C ARG A 3 -8.51 15.39 0.94
N THR A 4 -9.63 15.24 0.22
CA THR A 4 -10.93 15.01 0.87
C THR A 4 -11.51 13.59 0.80
N THR A 5 -10.81 12.60 0.26
CA THR A 5 -11.13 11.18 0.53
C THR A 5 -9.86 10.34 0.53
N ASN A 6 -9.65 9.56 1.60
CA ASN A 6 -8.62 8.51 1.72
C ASN A 6 -8.95 7.28 0.84
N TYR A 7 -9.50 7.51 -0.35
CA TYR A 7 -9.95 6.49 -1.28
C TYR A 7 -9.50 6.84 -2.69
N THR A 8 -9.03 5.83 -3.42
CA THR A 8 -8.86 5.93 -4.86
C THR A 8 -10.21 5.98 -5.57
N ALA A 9 -10.22 6.33 -6.86
CA ALA A 9 -11.46 6.31 -7.65
C ALA A 9 -12.06 4.90 -7.76
N ALA A 10 -11.24 3.85 -7.67
CA ALA A 10 -11.70 2.46 -7.64
C ALA A 10 -12.15 1.99 -6.24
N GLY A 11 -12.06 2.85 -5.21
CA GLY A 11 -12.51 2.57 -3.85
C GLY A 11 -11.48 1.89 -2.95
N THR A 12 -10.20 1.87 -3.33
CA THR A 12 -9.12 1.39 -2.45
C THR A 12 -8.90 2.42 -1.34
N PHE A 13 -9.10 2.04 -0.08
CA PHE A 13 -8.77 2.90 1.05
C PHE A 13 -7.26 2.94 1.28
N TYR A 14 -6.71 4.12 1.50
CA TYR A 14 -5.30 4.31 1.85
C TYR A 14 -5.09 5.49 2.79
N GLU A 15 -3.99 5.47 3.51
CA GLU A 15 -3.48 6.63 4.24
C GLU A 15 -2.03 6.88 3.88
N GLU A 16 -1.68 8.16 3.88
CA GLU A 16 -0.34 8.63 3.54
C GLU A 16 0.19 9.55 4.63
N VAL A 17 1.43 9.31 5.06
CA VAL A 17 2.14 10.14 6.03
C VAL A 17 3.62 10.28 5.65
N GLY A 18 4.18 11.46 5.88
CA GLY A 18 5.55 11.80 5.53
C GLY A 18 5.66 12.44 4.15
N GLU A 19 6.74 13.19 3.93
CA GLU A 19 6.98 13.98 2.72
C GLU A 19 8.34 13.64 2.06
N GLY A 20 8.91 12.48 2.39
CA GLY A 20 10.20 12.05 1.85
C GLY A 20 10.14 11.70 0.36
N ASP A 21 11.24 11.94 -0.37
CA ASP A 21 11.33 11.68 -1.82
C ASP A 21 11.22 10.19 -2.20
N GLN A 22 11.52 9.29 -1.26
CA GLN A 22 11.37 7.85 -1.43
C GLN A 22 10.04 7.37 -0.86
N VAL A 23 9.32 6.56 -1.65
CA VAL A 23 7.99 6.07 -1.30
C VAL A 23 8.03 4.63 -0.84
N ILE A 24 7.48 4.36 0.33
CA ILE A 24 7.28 3.03 0.90
C ILE A 24 5.80 2.70 0.89
N VAL A 25 5.44 1.53 0.35
CA VAL A 25 4.06 1.03 0.40
C VAL A 25 3.99 -0.20 1.29
N LEU A 26 3.04 -0.18 2.24
CA LEU A 26 2.87 -1.21 3.25
C LEU A 26 1.63 -2.06 2.96
N CYS A 27 1.87 -3.33 2.66
CA CYS A 27 0.85 -4.36 2.44
C CYS A 27 0.62 -5.15 3.74
N HIS A 28 -0.61 -5.19 4.24
CA HIS A 28 -0.95 -6.01 5.42
C HIS A 28 -1.12 -7.50 5.06
N GLY A 29 -1.13 -8.36 6.07
CA GLY A 29 -1.44 -9.79 5.93
C GLY A 29 -2.95 -10.10 6.00
N VAL A 30 -3.33 -11.36 5.77
CA VAL A 30 -4.73 -11.82 5.88
C VAL A 30 -5.26 -11.61 7.30
N GLY A 31 -6.50 -11.11 7.42
CA GLY A 31 -7.15 -10.86 8.72
C GLY A 31 -6.65 -9.60 9.45
N LEU A 32 -5.85 -8.78 8.79
CA LEU A 32 -5.35 -7.49 9.28
C LEU A 32 -5.82 -6.35 8.37
N ASP A 33 -5.41 -5.13 8.69
CA ASP A 33 -5.66 -3.91 7.91
C ASP A 33 -4.49 -2.92 8.06
N HIS A 34 -4.60 -1.75 7.43
CA HIS A 34 -3.60 -0.68 7.47
C HIS A 34 -3.21 -0.22 8.89
N THR A 35 -4.06 -0.43 9.91
CA THR A 35 -3.81 0.02 11.28
C THR A 35 -2.69 -0.75 11.96
N MET A 36 -2.35 -1.96 11.50
CA MET A 36 -1.22 -2.74 12.03
C MET A 36 0.12 -1.99 11.96
N TRP A 37 0.21 -1.03 11.03
CA TRP A 37 1.43 -0.27 10.76
C TRP A 37 1.62 0.97 11.62
N ILE A 38 0.68 1.32 12.51
CA ILE A 38 0.77 2.55 13.32
C ILE A 38 2.11 2.65 14.06
N GLY A 39 2.59 1.54 14.65
CA GLY A 39 3.88 1.53 15.35
C GLY A 39 5.09 1.71 14.44
N ARG A 40 5.04 1.22 13.19
CA ARG A 40 6.12 1.37 12.19
C ARG A 40 6.11 2.74 11.53
N LEU A 41 4.94 3.37 11.42
CA LEU A 41 4.77 4.68 10.80
C LEU A 41 5.68 5.74 11.43
N LEU A 42 5.78 5.74 12.77
CA LEU A 42 6.61 6.69 13.53
C LEU A 42 8.10 6.58 13.22
N LEU A 43 8.57 5.41 12.77
CA LEU A 43 9.97 5.17 12.43
C LEU A 43 10.29 5.51 10.97
N LEU A 44 9.31 5.39 10.08
CA LEU A 44 9.49 5.53 8.63
C LEU A 44 9.11 6.94 8.12
N ALA A 45 8.01 7.51 8.62
CA ALA A 45 7.49 8.79 8.15
C ALA A 45 8.46 9.99 8.24
N PRO A 46 9.45 10.04 9.14
CA PRO A 46 10.46 11.11 9.12
C PRO A 46 11.40 11.08 7.90
N TYR A 47 11.52 9.92 7.23
CA TYR A 47 12.49 9.70 6.16
C TYR A 47 11.86 9.37 4.80
N PHE A 48 10.64 8.85 4.81
CA PHE A 48 9.94 8.33 3.64
C PHE A 48 8.54 8.91 3.53
N ARG A 49 8.02 9.00 2.30
CA ARG A 49 6.58 9.07 2.05
C ARG A 49 6.01 7.67 2.25
N VAL A 50 5.22 7.45 3.29
CA VAL A 50 4.69 6.12 3.64
C VAL A 50 3.23 6.03 3.27
N VAL A 51 2.90 5.07 2.41
CA VAL A 51 1.53 4.73 2.02
C VAL A 51 1.16 3.39 2.62
N ARG A 52 0.03 3.35 3.32
CA ARG A 52 -0.57 2.11 3.85
C ARG A 52 -2.00 2.01 3.32
N TYR A 53 -2.42 0.83 2.90
CA TYR A 53 -3.73 0.65 2.28
C TYR A 53 -4.39 -0.63 2.74
N ASP A 54 -5.70 -0.70 2.55
CA ASP A 54 -6.48 -1.89 2.82
C ASP A 54 -6.71 -2.68 1.54
N MET A 55 -6.30 -3.94 1.54
CA MET A 55 -6.59 -4.87 0.47
C MET A 55 -8.10 -5.12 0.38
N PHE A 56 -8.60 -5.53 -0.80
CA PHE A 56 -10.02 -5.83 -0.98
C PHE A 56 -10.58 -6.72 0.13
N GLY A 57 -11.73 -6.32 0.68
CA GLY A 57 -12.43 -7.04 1.76
C GLY A 57 -11.82 -6.89 3.15
N HIS A 58 -10.83 -6.01 3.33
CA HIS A 58 -10.20 -5.74 4.62
C HIS A 58 -10.38 -4.28 5.02
N GLY A 59 -10.34 -4.02 6.34
CA GLY A 59 -10.43 -2.68 6.91
C GLY A 59 -11.58 -1.85 6.32
N ARG A 60 -11.21 -0.82 5.56
CA ARG A 60 -12.13 0.14 4.94
C ARG A 60 -12.32 -0.06 3.44
N THR A 61 -11.56 -0.95 2.79
CA THR A 61 -11.77 -1.28 1.38
C THR A 61 -12.86 -2.34 1.26
N ALA A 62 -13.91 -2.04 0.50
CA ALA A 62 -15.01 -2.97 0.28
C ALA A 62 -14.54 -4.31 -0.32
N ALA A 63 -15.21 -5.39 0.07
CA ALA A 63 -15.05 -6.68 -0.60
C ALA A 63 -15.58 -6.58 -2.03
N ARG A 64 -14.89 -7.26 -2.95
CA ARG A 64 -15.30 -7.39 -4.33
C ARG A 64 -15.54 -8.87 -4.63
N PRO A 65 -16.74 -9.25 -5.13
CA PRO A 65 -17.09 -10.66 -5.34
C PRO A 65 -16.31 -11.30 -6.48
N ASP A 66 -15.68 -10.50 -7.34
CA ASP A 66 -14.87 -10.94 -8.47
C ASP A 66 -13.38 -11.12 -8.13
N ILE A 67 -12.97 -10.86 -6.89
CA ILE A 67 -11.62 -11.15 -6.40
C ILE A 67 -11.52 -12.64 -6.12
N THR A 68 -10.72 -13.34 -6.92
CA THR A 68 -10.64 -14.81 -6.89
C THR A 68 -9.21 -15.32 -6.79
N VAL A 69 -8.21 -14.47 -7.12
CA VAL A 69 -6.81 -14.87 -7.18
C VAL A 69 -5.88 -13.78 -6.63
N ILE A 70 -4.65 -14.16 -6.28
CA ILE A 70 -3.62 -13.23 -5.78
C ILE A 70 -3.35 -12.08 -6.78
N GLY A 71 -3.46 -12.35 -8.09
CA GLY A 71 -3.28 -11.36 -9.14
C GLY A 71 -4.22 -10.16 -9.02
N ASP A 72 -5.40 -10.33 -8.45
CA ASP A 72 -6.37 -9.25 -8.26
C ASP A 72 -5.89 -8.25 -7.20
N PHE A 73 -5.24 -8.72 -6.14
CA PHE A 73 -4.60 -7.85 -5.13
C PHE A 73 -3.37 -7.13 -5.68
N VAL A 74 -2.62 -7.77 -6.59
CA VAL A 74 -1.52 -7.12 -7.31
C VAL A 74 -2.06 -6.02 -8.23
N ALA A 75 -3.18 -6.27 -8.92
CA ALA A 75 -3.85 -5.27 -9.74
C ALA A 75 -4.39 -4.10 -8.89
N GLN A 76 -4.92 -4.39 -7.70
CA GLN A 76 -5.32 -3.37 -6.73
C GLN A 76 -4.14 -2.47 -6.33
N LEU A 77 -3.00 -3.07 -5.95
CA LEU A 77 -1.80 -2.32 -5.60
C LEU A 77 -1.36 -1.45 -6.78
N LYS A 78 -1.37 -1.99 -8.01
CA LYS A 78 -1.04 -1.21 -9.20
C LYS A 78 -1.99 -0.01 -9.37
N GLU A 79 -3.29 -0.22 -9.23
CA GLU A 79 -4.30 0.85 -9.30
C GLU A 79 -4.03 1.95 -8.28
N LEU A 80 -3.72 1.58 -7.04
CA LEU A 80 -3.33 2.53 -6.00
C LEU A 80 -2.09 3.34 -6.40
N LEU A 81 -1.02 2.67 -6.87
CA LEU A 81 0.20 3.36 -7.29
C LEU A 81 -0.05 4.34 -8.44
N ASP A 82 -0.83 3.92 -9.44
CA ASP A 82 -1.21 4.77 -10.57
C ASP A 82 -2.00 5.99 -10.07
N SER A 83 -2.96 5.80 -9.16
CA SER A 83 -3.81 6.88 -8.61
C SER A 83 -3.05 7.92 -7.80
N LEU A 84 -1.93 7.53 -7.19
CA LEU A 84 -1.05 8.40 -6.40
C LEU A 84 0.14 8.94 -7.19
N GLU A 85 0.17 8.66 -8.50
CA GLU A 85 1.25 9.03 -9.42
C GLU A 85 2.63 8.51 -8.96
N ILE A 86 2.64 7.36 -8.29
CA ILE A 86 3.86 6.72 -7.77
C ILE A 86 4.45 5.83 -8.86
N SER A 87 5.44 6.36 -9.58
CA SER A 87 6.16 5.62 -10.63
C SER A 87 7.28 4.72 -10.10
N LYS A 88 7.82 5.01 -8.91
CA LYS A 88 8.85 4.23 -8.24
C LYS A 88 8.57 4.18 -6.75
N THR A 89 8.47 2.98 -6.22
CA THR A 89 8.31 2.73 -4.79
C THR A 89 9.17 1.54 -4.41
N ASP A 90 9.58 1.48 -3.14
CA ASP A 90 10.02 0.25 -2.54
C ASP A 90 8.76 -0.51 -2.05
N PRO A 91 8.33 -1.55 -2.79
CA PRO A 91 6.94 -2.00 -2.79
C PRO A 91 6.50 -2.80 -1.55
N CYS A 92 7.40 -3.12 -0.62
CA CYS A 92 7.08 -3.87 0.59
C CYS A 92 8.17 -3.74 1.67
N TRP A 93 7.86 -3.03 2.76
CA TRP A 93 8.76 -2.81 3.92
C TRP A 93 8.29 -3.50 5.20
N ALA A 94 7.58 -4.62 5.12
CA ALA A 94 7.18 -5.34 6.34
C ALA A 94 8.41 -5.68 7.22
N ASP A 95 9.49 -6.05 6.55
CA ASP A 95 10.84 -6.44 6.98
C ASP A 95 11.47 -7.02 5.69
N ARG A 96 12.79 -7.12 5.51
CA ARG A 96 13.35 -7.87 4.35
C ARG A 96 12.72 -9.27 4.37
N TRP A 97 11.74 -9.54 3.49
CA TRP A 97 11.15 -10.86 3.30
C TRP A 97 12.31 -11.84 3.20
N VAL A 98 12.38 -12.82 4.10
CA VAL A 98 13.47 -13.79 4.21
C VAL A 98 13.82 -14.35 2.82
N GLY A 99 14.85 -13.79 2.19
CA GLY A 99 15.73 -14.46 1.24
C GLY A 99 15.43 -14.49 -0.27
N SER A 100 14.31 -14.01 -0.84
CA SER A 100 14.10 -14.24 -2.29
C SER A 100 13.22 -13.20 -3.00
N LEU A 101 13.88 -12.30 -3.75
CA LEU A 101 13.72 -12.16 -5.20
C LEU A 101 14.72 -11.09 -5.65
N HIS A 102 15.93 -11.54 -5.92
CA HIS A 102 16.90 -10.79 -6.69
C HIS A 102 16.28 -10.53 -8.07
N ARG A 103 16.15 -9.26 -8.47
CA ARG A 103 15.98 -8.80 -9.85
C ARG A 103 14.54 -8.81 -10.41
N VAL A 104 13.79 -7.77 -10.08
CA VAL A 104 12.77 -7.16 -10.94
C VAL A 104 12.99 -5.66 -10.77
N TYR A 105 13.95 -5.04 -11.45
CA TYR A 105 13.89 -4.63 -12.85
C TYR A 105 15.21 -4.90 -13.57
N SER A 106 15.16 -5.68 -14.65
CA SER A 106 16.14 -5.66 -15.75
C SER A 106 15.43 -5.16 -17.00
#